data_AF-A0A7K5LP89-F1
#
_entry.id   AF-A0A7K5LP89-F1
#
_cell.length_a   1.000
_cell.length_b   1.000
_cell.length_c   1.000
_cell.angle_alpha   90.00
_cell.angle_beta   90.00
_cell.angle_gamma   90.00
#
_symmetry.space_group_name_H-M   'P 1'
#
loop_
_entity.id
_entity.type
_entity.pdbx_description
1 polymer ?
#
loop_
_entity_poly.entity_id
_entity_poly.type
_entity_poly.pdbx_seq_one_letter_code
_entity_poly.pdbx_strand_id
1 'polypeptide(L)'
;MEDLILNVDFAAPERRPKKEPGNRKHQSFVRRRRELERRGVLRQKQLPAAPGAPRRAPGKPRSGRARSCPKENGPAAPRCPPSGHTAAGAPAESEGKARGAARGVARGSPGAAGAPPVPQSGSAGPGAAAKGRGKARGAARGPPAGSAAPAKLVAMDCEMVGTGPGGRTSALARCSIVSYEGDIVFDRYVRPEAPIVDYRTRWSGIRPRHMDRALPFRKAQQQVLRILAGKVVVGHAIHNDFKALRYSHPKALTRDTSQMPLLNRRGGFPENVAISLKRLTKALLDQDIQVGKSGHSSVEDARATMELYKVVEEEWEQHLRQNLEQE
;
A
#
# COMPACT_ATOMS: atom_id res chain seq x y z
N MET A 1 -20.23 26.91 -84.79
CA MET A 1 -20.97 27.68 -83.78
C MET A 1 -20.82 26.90 -82.49
N GLU A 2 -19.67 26.98 -81.80
CA GLU A 2 -19.19 28.14 -81.00
C GLU A 2 -20.26 28.50 -79.95
N ASP A 3 -20.03 28.58 -78.64
CA ASP A 3 -18.86 28.57 -77.75
C ASP A 3 -19.41 28.25 -76.35
N LEU A 4 -18.63 27.67 -75.42
CA LEU A 4 -18.77 27.99 -73.98
C LEU A 4 -17.63 27.43 -73.11
N ILE A 5 -16.59 28.26 -72.98
CA ILE A 5 -15.92 28.75 -71.75
C ILE A 5 -15.59 27.73 -70.63
N LEU A 6 -14.28 27.62 -70.39
CA LEU A 6 -13.58 27.12 -69.21
C LEU A 6 -14.04 27.78 -67.90
N ASN A 7 -14.24 27.00 -66.83
CA ASN A 7 -14.05 27.45 -65.45
C ASN A 7 -13.15 26.45 -64.71
N VAL A 8 -11.88 26.83 -64.54
CA VAL A 8 -10.92 26.16 -63.66
C VAL A 8 -10.97 26.92 -62.33
N ASP A 9 -11.73 26.41 -61.36
CA ASP A 9 -11.77 26.99 -60.01
C ASP A 9 -10.55 26.53 -59.20
N PHE A 10 -9.57 27.43 -59.05
CA PHE A 10 -8.52 27.38 -58.04
C PHE A 10 -9.09 27.83 -56.68
N ALA A 11 -9.83 26.95 -56.00
CA ALA A 11 -10.26 27.21 -54.63
C ALA A 11 -9.10 26.97 -53.64
N ALA A 12 -8.66 28.04 -52.97
CA ALA A 12 -7.72 27.98 -51.86
C ALA A 12 -8.27 27.11 -50.70
N PRO A 13 -7.43 26.35 -49.97
CA PRO A 13 -7.93 25.51 -48.89
C PRO A 13 -8.49 26.38 -47.74
N GLU A 14 -9.75 26.13 -47.40
CA GLU A 14 -10.43 26.75 -46.27
C GLU A 14 -9.64 26.57 -44.96
N ARG A 15 -9.48 27.66 -44.21
CA ARG A 15 -8.83 27.66 -42.91
C ARG A 15 -9.68 26.87 -41.91
N ARG A 16 -9.20 25.71 -41.49
CA ARG A 16 -9.80 24.90 -40.41
C ARG A 16 -10.03 25.76 -39.16
N PRO A 17 -11.19 25.64 -38.49
CA PRO A 17 -11.46 26.40 -37.26
C PRO A 17 -10.46 26.03 -36.17
N LYS A 18 -9.94 27.03 -35.45
CA LYS A 18 -9.01 26.86 -34.33
C LYS A 18 -9.69 25.99 -33.24
N LYS A 19 -9.00 24.92 -32.82
CA LYS A 19 -9.46 24.01 -31.75
C LYS A 19 -9.95 24.77 -30.51
N GLU A 20 -11.13 24.39 -30.04
CA GLU A 20 -11.77 24.91 -28.82
C GLU A 20 -10.85 24.83 -27.59
N PRO A 21 -10.97 25.76 -26.62
CA PRO A 21 -10.15 25.75 -25.42
C PRO A 21 -10.55 24.55 -24.55
N GLY A 22 -9.59 23.68 -24.26
CA GLY A 22 -9.81 22.35 -23.66
C GLY A 22 -10.75 22.29 -22.45
N ASN A 23 -11.23 21.06 -22.14
CA ASN A 23 -12.17 20.66 -21.07
C ASN A 23 -12.16 21.58 -19.82
N ARG A 24 -13.32 21.85 -19.17
CA ARG A 24 -13.49 22.71 -17.97
C ARG A 24 -12.36 22.58 -16.93
N LYS A 25 -11.84 21.38 -16.70
CA LYS A 25 -10.69 21.15 -15.80
C LYS A 25 -9.41 21.89 -16.25
N HIS A 26 -9.12 21.88 -17.55
CA HIS A 26 -8.02 22.62 -18.16
C HIS A 26 -8.22 24.14 -18.01
N GLN A 27 -9.44 24.65 -18.23
CA GLN A 27 -9.72 26.08 -18.06
C GLN A 27 -9.55 26.52 -16.60
N SER A 28 -10.01 25.71 -15.63
CA SER A 28 -9.80 25.95 -14.21
C SER A 28 -8.32 25.94 -13.83
N PHE A 29 -7.53 25.00 -14.37
CA PHE A 29 -6.09 24.95 -14.19
C PHE A 29 -5.38 26.20 -14.74
N VAL A 30 -5.72 26.61 -15.96
CA VAL A 30 -5.14 27.80 -16.60
C VAL A 30 -5.48 29.08 -15.82
N ARG A 31 -6.72 29.20 -15.32
CA ARG A 31 -7.11 30.33 -14.46
C ARG A 31 -6.33 30.37 -13.14
N ARG A 32 -6.23 29.23 -12.44
CA ARG A 32 -5.48 29.08 -11.18
C ARG A 32 -3.99 29.41 -11.37
N ARG A 33 -3.39 28.95 -12.48
CA ARG A 33 -1.99 29.23 -12.81
C ARG A 33 -1.74 30.72 -13.03
N ARG A 34 -2.58 31.39 -13.84
CA ARG A 34 -2.47 32.84 -14.10
C ARG A 34 -2.64 33.68 -12.82
N GLU A 35 -3.46 33.21 -11.88
CA GLU A 35 -3.62 33.85 -10.57
C GLU A 35 -2.34 33.73 -9.73
N LEU A 36 -1.73 32.54 -9.70
CA LEU A 36 -0.47 32.30 -8.97
C LEU A 36 0.73 33.04 -9.59
N GLU A 37 0.75 33.20 -10.92
CA GLU A 37 1.73 34.04 -11.64
C GLU A 37 1.55 35.52 -11.27
N ARG A 38 0.30 36.04 -11.25
CA ARG A 38 0.01 37.41 -10.79
C ARG A 38 0.38 37.66 -9.33
N ARG A 39 0.26 36.65 -8.47
CA ARG A 39 0.65 36.71 -7.06
C ARG A 39 2.16 36.52 -6.83
N GLY A 40 2.95 36.35 -7.90
CA GLY A 40 4.41 36.16 -7.79
C GLY A 40 4.84 34.87 -7.10
N VAL A 41 3.92 33.93 -6.88
CA VAL A 41 4.18 32.65 -6.18
C VAL A 41 4.91 31.66 -7.09
N LEU A 42 4.73 31.79 -8.41
CA LEU A 42 5.43 30.99 -9.42
C LEU A 42 6.68 31.75 -9.92
N ARG A 43 7.88 31.23 -9.61
CA ARG A 43 9.13 31.75 -10.20
C ARG A 43 9.20 31.38 -11.67
N GLN A 44 9.40 32.39 -12.53
CA GLN A 44 9.53 32.20 -13.97
C GLN A 44 10.91 31.62 -14.31
N LYS A 45 11.00 30.29 -14.43
CA LYS A 45 11.94 29.61 -15.37
C LYS A 45 11.72 28.10 -15.37
N GLN A 46 11.15 27.61 -16.48
CA GLN A 46 11.67 26.54 -17.33
C GLN A 46 10.63 26.31 -18.44
N LEU A 47 10.85 26.94 -19.60
CA LEU A 47 10.16 26.62 -20.84
C LEU A 47 11.14 25.79 -21.69
N PRO A 48 10.73 24.71 -22.37
CA PRO A 48 11.47 24.20 -23.51
C PRO A 48 11.45 25.24 -24.65
N ALA A 49 12.57 25.38 -25.35
CA ALA A 49 12.70 26.31 -26.47
C ALA A 49 11.74 25.94 -27.62
N ALA A 50 11.12 26.96 -28.22
CA ALA A 50 10.39 26.79 -29.48
C ALA A 50 11.39 26.56 -30.64
N PRO A 51 11.05 25.74 -31.65
CA PRO A 51 11.93 25.53 -32.80
C PRO A 51 11.96 26.81 -33.65
N GLY A 52 13.15 27.35 -33.91
CA GLY A 52 13.37 28.34 -34.98
C GLY A 52 13.92 29.72 -34.61
N ALA A 53 14.86 29.85 -33.66
CA ALA A 53 15.61 31.12 -33.49
C ALA A 53 17.13 30.90 -33.44
N PRO A 54 17.94 31.78 -34.05
CA PRO A 54 19.37 31.54 -34.29
C PRO A 54 20.19 31.68 -33.00
N ARG A 55 21.20 30.81 -32.86
CA ARG A 55 22.13 30.75 -31.74
C ARG A 55 23.09 31.95 -31.74
N ARG A 56 23.22 32.64 -30.61
CA ARG A 56 24.31 33.60 -30.35
C ARG A 56 25.29 32.98 -29.34
N ALA A 57 26.60 33.10 -29.62
CA ALA A 57 27.70 32.46 -28.90
C ALA A 57 27.90 33.01 -27.47
N PRO A 58 28.49 32.23 -26.53
CA PRO A 58 28.62 32.63 -25.13
C PRO A 58 29.88 33.48 -24.88
N GLY A 59 29.70 34.63 -24.22
CA GLY A 59 30.78 35.45 -23.66
C GLY A 59 31.12 35.07 -22.21
N LYS A 60 32.41 35.15 -21.86
CA LYS A 60 33.05 34.78 -20.58
C LYS A 60 32.50 35.51 -19.33
N PRO A 61 32.64 34.94 -18.11
CA PRO A 61 32.20 35.57 -16.87
C PRO A 61 33.23 36.60 -16.36
N ARG A 62 32.75 37.72 -15.81
CA ARG A 62 33.54 38.68 -15.03
C ARG A 62 33.09 38.70 -13.56
N SER A 63 34.09 38.68 -12.70
CA SER A 63 34.10 38.78 -11.24
C SER A 63 33.51 40.09 -10.69
N GLY A 64 32.93 40.08 -9.48
CA GLY A 64 32.75 41.33 -8.73
C GLY A 64 31.83 41.32 -7.51
N ARG A 65 32.42 41.06 -6.33
CA ARG A 65 32.32 41.78 -5.03
C ARG A 65 31.00 41.84 -4.23
N ALA A 66 31.17 41.53 -2.94
CA ALA A 66 30.23 41.59 -1.82
C ALA A 66 29.79 43.01 -1.43
N ARG A 67 28.58 43.13 -0.85
CA ARG A 67 28.17 44.27 -0.01
C ARG A 67 27.33 43.81 1.19
N SER A 68 27.59 44.49 2.29
CA SER A 68 27.24 44.32 3.70
C SER A 68 25.80 44.70 4.08
N CYS A 69 25.27 44.07 5.14
CA CYS A 69 24.05 44.48 5.86
C CYS A 69 24.41 45.37 7.08
N PRO A 70 23.65 46.42 7.41
CA PRO A 70 23.84 47.20 8.63
C PRO A 70 23.04 46.66 9.84
N LYS A 71 23.61 46.86 11.04
CA LYS A 71 23.03 46.63 12.38
C LYS A 71 22.21 47.84 12.81
N GLU A 72 21.14 47.64 13.58
CA GLU A 72 20.65 48.59 14.60
C GLU A 72 20.09 47.86 15.85
N ASN A 73 20.13 48.57 16.98
CA ASN A 73 20.05 48.13 18.38
C ASN A 73 18.61 48.11 18.96
N GLY A 74 18.41 47.39 20.08
CA GLY A 74 17.14 47.19 20.82
C GLY A 74 16.62 48.38 21.65
N PRO A 75 15.67 48.20 22.61
CA PRO A 75 15.96 47.46 23.86
C PRO A 75 14.81 46.66 24.56
N ALA A 76 15.26 45.80 25.49
CA ALA A 76 14.74 45.38 26.82
C ALA A 76 13.40 44.61 27.06
N ALA A 77 13.51 43.64 27.98
CA ALA A 77 12.54 42.62 28.41
C ALA A 77 11.73 42.98 29.69
N PRO A 78 10.85 42.07 30.17
CA PRO A 78 11.00 41.53 31.54
C PRO A 78 10.81 39.99 31.60
N ARG A 79 11.77 39.24 32.18
CA ARG A 79 11.83 38.67 33.55
C ARG A 79 10.81 37.57 33.89
N CYS A 80 11.32 36.33 34.02
CA CYS A 80 10.74 35.24 34.81
C CYS A 80 11.06 35.43 36.32
N PRO A 81 10.23 34.91 37.24
CA PRO A 81 10.60 34.78 38.65
C PRO A 81 11.23 33.40 38.97
N PRO A 82 12.12 33.33 39.97
CA PRO A 82 12.58 32.07 40.57
C PRO A 82 11.98 31.84 41.97
N SER A 83 11.91 30.59 42.40
CA SER A 83 12.15 30.16 43.80
C SER A 83 12.09 28.64 43.90
N GLY A 84 12.96 28.07 44.74
CA GLY A 84 13.10 26.64 44.98
C GLY A 84 12.83 26.22 46.42
N HIS A 85 13.07 24.93 46.63
CA HIS A 85 13.36 24.19 47.88
C HIS A 85 12.23 23.85 48.86
N THR A 86 12.00 22.52 49.03
CA THR A 86 12.10 21.67 50.24
C THR A 86 11.09 20.50 50.13
N ALA A 87 11.55 19.25 50.03
CA ALA A 87 11.83 18.28 51.10
C ALA A 87 10.59 17.48 51.58
N ALA A 88 10.66 16.16 51.40
CA ALA A 88 10.20 15.04 52.25
C ALA A 88 8.77 15.00 52.85
N GLY A 89 8.15 13.81 52.75
CA GLY A 89 7.27 13.28 53.81
C GLY A 89 5.90 12.78 53.36
N ALA A 90 5.77 11.47 53.16
CA ALA A 90 4.56 10.74 53.56
C ALA A 90 4.53 10.70 55.11
N PRO A 91 3.37 10.59 55.80
CA PRO A 91 2.60 9.35 55.80
C PRO A 91 1.07 9.48 56.04
N ALA A 92 0.44 8.30 56.11
CA ALA A 92 -0.66 7.91 56.99
C ALA A 92 -2.12 8.08 56.52
N GLU A 93 -2.68 6.90 56.26
CA GLU A 93 -4.02 6.40 56.55
C GLU A 93 -4.79 7.13 57.67
N SER A 94 -6.10 7.25 57.49
CA SER A 94 -7.05 7.10 58.61
C SER A 94 -8.39 6.59 58.11
N GLU A 95 -8.76 5.41 58.58
CA GLU A 95 -10.10 4.86 58.56
C GLU A 95 -11.10 5.79 59.27
N GLY A 96 -12.34 5.80 58.78
CA GLY A 96 -13.46 6.53 59.38
C GLY A 96 -14.79 5.87 59.02
N LYS A 97 -15.22 4.95 59.87
CA LYS A 97 -16.39 4.07 59.79
C LYS A 97 -17.55 4.66 60.58
N ALA A 98 -18.73 4.82 59.98
CA ALA A 98 -20.06 4.73 60.62
C ALA A 98 -21.13 4.74 59.50
N ARG A 99 -21.90 3.67 59.23
CA ARG A 99 -22.98 3.00 60.00
C ARG A 99 -24.25 3.83 60.17
N GLY A 100 -25.36 3.23 59.72
CA GLY A 100 -26.76 3.58 60.03
C GLY A 100 -27.64 3.53 58.78
N ALA A 101 -28.18 2.37 58.36
CA ALA A 101 -29.39 1.70 58.86
C ALA A 101 -30.69 2.49 58.48
N ALA A 102 -31.79 1.95 57.97
CA ALA A 102 -32.25 0.57 57.81
C ALA A 102 -33.56 0.54 56.96
N ARG A 103 -33.97 -0.69 56.58
CA ARG A 103 -35.36 -1.22 56.41
C ARG A 103 -36.15 -0.75 55.18
N GLY A 104 -36.94 -1.59 54.49
CA GLY A 104 -37.37 -2.98 54.69
C GLY A 104 -37.94 -3.57 53.38
N VAL A 105 -37.90 -4.91 53.19
CA VAL A 105 -39.03 -5.87 53.36
C VAL A 105 -40.02 -5.80 52.16
N ALA A 106 -40.43 -6.84 51.41
CA ALA A 106 -40.26 -8.30 51.45
C ALA A 106 -40.84 -8.97 50.18
N ARG A 107 -40.33 -10.19 49.91
CA ARG A 107 -40.99 -11.45 49.48
C ARG A 107 -41.86 -11.55 48.21
N GLY A 108 -41.56 -12.60 47.42
CA GLY A 108 -42.52 -13.27 46.54
C GLY A 108 -41.92 -14.26 45.53
N SER A 109 -41.91 -15.54 45.85
CA SER A 109 -41.82 -16.74 44.97
C SER A 109 -42.74 -17.80 45.62
N PRO A 110 -43.29 -18.83 44.94
CA PRO A 110 -42.67 -19.62 43.87
C PRO A 110 -43.64 -20.12 42.77
N GLY A 111 -43.11 -20.86 41.77
CA GLY A 111 -43.91 -21.65 40.83
C GLY A 111 -43.03 -22.53 39.92
N ALA A 112 -43.17 -23.84 40.05
CA ALA A 112 -42.39 -24.89 39.39
C ALA A 112 -43.17 -25.58 38.25
N ALA A 113 -42.47 -26.50 37.56
CA ALA A 113 -42.91 -27.48 36.54
C ALA A 113 -42.93 -26.95 35.08
N GLY A 114 -42.45 -27.68 34.06
CA GLY A 114 -41.92 -29.03 34.00
C GLY A 114 -41.34 -29.32 32.61
N ALA A 115 -40.45 -30.29 32.53
CA ALA A 115 -39.92 -30.88 31.29
C ALA A 115 -40.49 -32.29 31.11
N PRO A 116 -40.65 -32.78 29.86
CA PRO A 116 -40.64 -34.22 29.56
C PRO A 116 -39.75 -34.59 28.34
N PRO A 117 -39.49 -35.89 28.09
CA PRO A 117 -38.14 -36.40 27.87
C PRO A 117 -37.87 -37.13 26.54
N VAL A 118 -36.62 -37.57 26.41
CA VAL A 118 -36.03 -38.52 25.45
C VAL A 118 -36.67 -39.91 25.57
N PRO A 119 -36.74 -40.71 24.49
CA PRO A 119 -36.79 -42.17 24.62
C PRO A 119 -35.54 -42.86 24.02
N GLN A 120 -35.05 -43.87 24.75
CA GLN A 120 -34.18 -44.95 24.29
C GLN A 120 -34.80 -46.31 24.69
N SER A 121 -34.26 -47.39 24.10
CA SER A 121 -34.58 -48.83 24.18
C SER A 121 -35.63 -49.30 23.15
N GLY A 122 -35.46 -50.35 22.34
CA GLY A 122 -34.41 -51.37 22.17
C GLY A 122 -35.06 -52.76 22.03
N SER A 123 -34.75 -53.57 21.00
CA SER A 123 -34.71 -55.06 21.03
C SER A 123 -34.43 -55.72 19.66
N ALA A 124 -33.68 -56.83 19.71
CA ALA A 124 -33.17 -57.76 18.69
C ALA A 124 -34.25 -58.49 17.82
N GLY A 125 -33.99 -59.23 16.73
CA GLY A 125 -32.82 -59.82 16.05
C GLY A 125 -33.26 -60.37 14.66
N PRO A 126 -32.78 -61.54 14.15
CA PRO A 126 -31.50 -61.82 13.48
C PRO A 126 -31.62 -62.24 11.98
N GLY A 127 -30.50 -62.32 11.23
CA GLY A 127 -30.44 -63.10 9.97
C GLY A 127 -29.29 -62.81 8.98
N ALA A 128 -28.22 -63.61 9.05
CA ALA A 128 -27.30 -64.12 7.99
C ALA A 128 -26.95 -63.22 6.76
N ALA A 129 -25.69 -62.75 6.60
CA ALA A 129 -24.51 -63.44 6.04
C ALA A 129 -24.36 -63.35 4.50
N ALA A 130 -23.34 -62.62 4.03
CA ALA A 130 -22.48 -63.01 2.89
C ALA A 130 -21.23 -62.12 2.80
N LYS A 131 -20.10 -62.76 2.49
CA LYS A 131 -18.73 -62.25 2.48
C LYS A 131 -18.41 -61.47 1.20
N GLY A 132 -17.57 -60.44 1.33
CA GLY A 132 -16.87 -59.82 0.20
C GLY A 132 -15.60 -59.11 0.66
N ARG A 133 -14.45 -59.79 0.57
CA ARG A 133 -13.12 -59.23 0.85
C ARG A 133 -12.68 -58.34 -0.32
N GLY A 134 -12.33 -57.10 -0.05
CA GLY A 134 -11.66 -56.20 -1.00
C GLY A 134 -10.79 -55.20 -0.24
N LYS A 135 -9.50 -55.53 -0.08
CA LYS A 135 -8.50 -54.76 0.66
C LYS A 135 -7.76 -53.86 -0.33
N ALA A 136 -8.24 -52.62 -0.54
CA ALA A 136 -7.50 -51.61 -1.28
C ALA A 136 -6.79 -50.66 -0.31
N ARG A 137 -5.51 -50.95 -0.04
CA ARG A 137 -4.58 -50.00 0.58
C ARG A 137 -4.16 -49.00 -0.49
N GLY A 138 -4.82 -47.84 -0.54
CA GLY A 138 -4.32 -46.67 -1.25
C GLY A 138 -3.19 -46.04 -0.43
N ALA A 139 -1.94 -46.38 -0.76
CA ALA A 139 -0.78 -45.70 -0.22
C ALA A 139 -0.84 -44.22 -0.60
N ALA A 140 -0.83 -43.34 0.39
CA ALA A 140 -0.55 -41.93 0.19
C ALA A 140 0.85 -41.82 -0.44
N ARG A 141 0.90 -41.55 -1.75
CA ARG A 141 2.12 -41.13 -2.42
C ARG A 141 2.50 -39.78 -1.81
N GLY A 142 3.53 -39.78 -0.97
CA GLY A 142 4.25 -38.56 -0.63
C GLY A 142 4.76 -37.89 -1.91
N PRO A 143 5.03 -36.57 -1.87
CA PRO A 143 5.47 -35.84 -3.05
C PRO A 143 6.80 -36.41 -3.55
N PRO A 144 7.04 -36.43 -4.88
CA PRO A 144 8.29 -36.91 -5.43
C PRO A 144 9.45 -36.03 -4.91
N ALA A 145 10.47 -36.69 -4.37
CA ALA A 145 11.74 -36.08 -4.03
C ALA A 145 12.40 -35.61 -5.34
N GLY A 146 12.46 -34.29 -5.56
CA GLY A 146 13.03 -33.73 -6.78
C GLY A 146 12.86 -32.23 -7.04
N SER A 147 12.11 -31.46 -6.22
CA SER A 147 12.10 -29.99 -6.31
C SER A 147 12.54 -29.36 -4.99
N ALA A 148 13.74 -28.79 -4.99
CA ALA A 148 14.30 -28.11 -3.83
C ALA A 148 13.59 -26.75 -3.57
N ALA A 149 12.52 -26.81 -2.77
CA ALA A 149 11.96 -25.79 -1.88
C ALA A 149 11.06 -24.65 -2.45
N PRO A 150 9.75 -24.91 -2.66
CA PRO A 150 8.70 -23.87 -2.68
C PRO A 150 8.56 -23.10 -1.34
N ALA A 151 9.19 -23.57 -0.25
CA ALA A 151 9.15 -22.91 1.06
C ALA A 151 9.98 -21.61 1.16
N LYS A 152 10.71 -21.22 0.12
CA LYS A 152 11.65 -20.08 0.14
C LYS A 152 11.09 -18.78 -0.42
N LEU A 153 9.98 -18.79 -1.16
CA LEU A 153 9.40 -17.61 -1.79
C LEU A 153 8.10 -17.20 -1.13
N VAL A 154 7.92 -15.89 -0.95
CA VAL A 154 6.66 -15.28 -0.53
C VAL A 154 6.44 -13.99 -1.31
N ALA A 155 5.18 -13.65 -1.57
CA ALA A 155 4.83 -12.31 -2.03
C ALA A 155 4.25 -11.50 -0.88
N MET A 156 4.52 -10.20 -0.88
CA MET A 156 4.06 -9.28 0.15
C MET A 156 3.54 -7.99 -0.47
N ASP A 157 2.45 -7.48 0.12
CA ASP A 157 1.94 -6.14 -0.15
C ASP A 157 1.36 -5.54 1.14
N CYS A 158 1.45 -4.21 1.26
CA CYS A 158 1.00 -3.45 2.41
C CYS A 158 0.06 -2.31 2.02
N GLU A 159 -0.95 -2.11 2.87
CA GLU A 159 -1.78 -0.90 2.81
C GLU A 159 -1.27 0.13 3.81
N MET A 160 -1.18 1.39 3.36
CA MET A 160 -0.70 2.50 4.17
C MET A 160 -1.77 3.55 4.43
N VAL A 161 -1.73 4.11 5.64
CA VAL A 161 -2.49 5.29 6.07
C VAL A 161 -1.56 6.49 6.22
N GLY A 162 -2.12 7.70 6.24
CA GLY A 162 -1.43 8.96 6.49
C GLY A 162 -1.35 9.28 7.98
N THR A 163 -0.13 9.55 8.45
CA THR A 163 0.20 10.01 9.80
C THR A 163 1.03 11.29 9.74
N GLY A 164 1.21 11.94 10.89
CA GLY A 164 1.99 13.18 11.01
C GLY A 164 1.32 14.39 10.34
N PRO A 165 2.04 15.54 10.24
CA PRO A 165 1.47 16.79 9.75
C PRO A 165 0.87 16.67 8.35
N GLY A 166 -0.46 16.82 8.27
CA GLY A 166 -1.22 16.71 7.02
C GLY A 166 -1.28 15.31 6.43
N GLY A 167 -1.04 14.26 7.22
CA GLY A 167 -1.11 12.86 6.75
C GLY A 167 -0.05 12.48 5.72
N ARG A 168 1.05 13.24 5.64
CA ARG A 168 2.11 13.06 4.63
C ARG A 168 3.03 11.87 4.88
N THR A 169 3.11 11.38 6.12
CA THR A 169 3.91 10.20 6.45
C THR A 169 3.09 8.93 6.26
N SER A 170 3.47 8.10 5.29
CA SER A 170 2.86 6.77 5.11
C SER A 170 3.24 5.85 6.27
N ALA A 171 2.24 5.26 6.92
CA ALA A 171 2.42 4.27 7.98
C ALA A 171 1.62 3.00 7.68
N LEU A 172 2.18 1.84 8.06
CA LEU A 172 1.59 0.53 7.81
C LEU A 172 0.24 0.37 8.53
N ALA A 173 -0.80 -0.05 7.79
CA ALA A 173 -2.14 -0.29 8.31
C ALA A 173 -2.74 -1.66 7.98
N ARG A 174 -2.20 -2.36 6.98
CA ARG A 174 -2.45 -3.79 6.72
C ARG A 174 -1.22 -4.37 6.05
N CYS A 175 -0.86 -5.60 6.37
CA CYS A 175 0.18 -6.33 5.67
C CYS A 175 -0.39 -7.70 5.30
N SER A 176 -0.20 -8.08 4.04
CA SER A 176 -0.57 -9.37 3.50
C SER A 176 0.68 -10.06 2.94
N ILE A 177 0.88 -11.33 3.30
CA ILE A 177 1.92 -12.20 2.79
C ILE A 177 1.27 -13.47 2.29
N VAL A 178 1.60 -13.86 1.07
CA VAL A 178 1.12 -15.10 0.44
C VAL A 178 2.26 -16.03 0.07
N SER A 179 1.97 -17.33 0.05
CA SER A 179 2.90 -18.36 -0.44
C SER A 179 3.11 -18.24 -1.95
N TYR A 180 4.00 -19.08 -2.49
CA TYR A 180 4.16 -19.23 -3.93
C TYR A 180 2.83 -19.60 -4.61
N GLU A 181 2.02 -20.48 -4.02
CA GLU A 181 0.71 -20.91 -4.54
C GLU A 181 -0.40 -19.87 -4.34
N GLY A 182 -0.13 -18.76 -3.63
CA GLY A 182 -1.11 -17.71 -3.35
C GLY A 182 -1.94 -17.94 -2.08
N ASP A 183 -1.58 -18.93 -1.26
CA ASP A 183 -2.19 -19.17 0.05
C ASP A 183 -1.80 -18.07 1.04
N ILE A 184 -2.73 -17.66 1.89
CA ILE A 184 -2.48 -16.59 2.86
C ILE A 184 -1.59 -17.12 3.99
N VAL A 185 -0.38 -16.60 4.08
CA VAL A 185 0.57 -16.88 5.18
C VAL A 185 0.37 -15.88 6.32
N PHE A 186 0.09 -14.63 5.99
CA PHE A 186 -0.20 -13.56 6.93
C PHE A 186 -1.17 -12.57 6.31
N ASP A 187 -2.23 -12.18 7.03
CA ASP A 187 -3.08 -11.05 6.65
C ASP A 187 -3.64 -10.43 7.93
N ARG A 188 -3.13 -9.25 8.29
CA ARG A 188 -3.56 -8.54 9.50
C ARG A 188 -3.59 -7.04 9.27
N TYR A 189 -4.64 -6.42 9.81
CA TYR A 189 -4.64 -4.98 10.06
C TYR A 189 -3.63 -4.64 11.16
N VAL A 190 -2.93 -3.54 10.97
CA VAL A 190 -1.86 -3.05 11.83
C VAL A 190 -2.22 -1.68 12.34
N ARG A 191 -2.07 -1.44 13.64
CA ARG A 191 -2.25 -0.12 14.24
C ARG A 191 -0.90 0.61 14.23
N PRO A 192 -0.73 1.71 13.47
CA PRO A 192 0.48 2.52 13.52
C PRO A 192 0.75 3.05 14.93
N GLU A 193 2.01 3.32 15.25
CA GLU A 193 2.39 3.97 16.51
C GLU A 193 1.94 5.44 16.55
N ALA A 194 2.01 6.13 15.41
CA ALA A 194 1.58 7.51 15.29
C ALA A 194 0.07 7.61 15.03
N PRO A 195 -0.62 8.65 15.52
CA PRO A 195 -2.03 8.87 15.23
C PRO A 195 -2.31 8.96 13.73
N ILE A 196 -3.38 8.28 13.29
CA ILE A 196 -3.85 8.32 11.91
C ILE A 196 -4.57 9.65 11.68
N VAL A 197 -4.14 10.39 10.66
CA VAL A 197 -4.73 11.66 10.24
C VAL A 197 -5.58 11.48 8.98
N ASP A 198 -5.18 10.56 8.09
CA ASP A 198 -5.91 10.25 6.87
C ASP A 198 -5.86 8.73 6.61
N TYR A 199 -7.01 8.09 6.49
CA TYR A 199 -7.09 6.65 6.21
C TYR A 199 -6.74 6.30 4.77
N ARG A 200 -6.78 7.27 3.84
CA ARG A 200 -6.53 7.04 2.41
C ARG A 200 -7.42 5.93 1.82
N THR A 201 -8.64 5.77 2.34
CA THR A 201 -9.52 4.62 2.07
C THR A 201 -9.75 4.36 0.58
N ARG A 202 -9.79 5.41 -0.24
CA ARG A 202 -9.88 5.31 -1.70
C ARG A 202 -8.81 4.41 -2.31
N TRP A 203 -7.61 4.41 -1.74
CA TRP A 203 -6.47 3.64 -2.19
C TRP A 203 -6.26 2.43 -1.29
N SER A 204 -6.27 2.63 0.03
CA SER A 204 -5.85 1.60 0.98
C SER A 204 -6.94 0.59 1.38
N GLY A 205 -8.21 0.94 1.14
CA GLY A 205 -9.36 0.23 1.68
C GLY A 205 -9.51 0.27 3.21
N ILE A 206 -8.58 0.92 3.93
CA ILE A 206 -8.56 0.98 5.38
C ILE A 206 -9.63 1.96 5.88
N ARG A 207 -10.31 1.57 6.96
CA ARG A 207 -11.37 2.34 7.62
C ARG A 207 -11.15 2.34 9.12
N PRO A 208 -11.71 3.32 9.87
CA PRO A 208 -11.56 3.40 11.32
C PRO A 208 -11.84 2.09 12.05
N ARG A 209 -12.95 1.42 11.70
CA ARG A 209 -13.34 0.11 12.26
C ARG A 209 -12.29 -0.99 12.15
N HIS A 210 -11.40 -0.92 11.14
CA HIS A 210 -10.33 -1.92 10.99
C HIS A 210 -9.28 -1.77 12.10
N MET A 211 -9.19 -0.59 12.72
CA MET A 211 -8.25 -0.32 13.80
C MET A 211 -8.70 -0.88 15.14
N ASP A 212 -9.99 -1.18 15.34
CA ASP A 212 -10.53 -1.64 16.63
C ASP A 212 -9.83 -2.89 17.15
N ARG A 213 -9.56 -3.85 16.24
CA ARG A 213 -8.88 -5.13 16.52
C ARG A 213 -7.52 -5.26 15.82
N ALA A 214 -6.96 -4.15 15.34
CA ALA A 214 -5.68 -4.17 14.65
C ALA A 214 -4.52 -4.52 15.59
N LEU A 215 -3.55 -5.27 15.07
CA LEU A 215 -2.36 -5.67 15.80
C LEU A 215 -1.44 -4.46 15.99
N PRO A 216 -0.89 -4.19 17.20
CA PRO A 216 0.07 -3.11 17.38
C PRO A 216 1.29 -3.26 16.46
N PHE A 217 1.76 -2.16 15.87
CA PHE A 217 2.85 -2.15 14.89
C PHE A 217 4.03 -3.04 15.25
N ARG A 218 4.56 -2.95 16.47
CA ARG A 218 5.72 -3.75 16.89
C ARG A 218 5.47 -5.26 16.88
N LYS A 219 4.27 -5.69 17.29
CA LYS A 219 3.89 -7.12 17.25
C LYS A 219 3.73 -7.59 15.81
N ALA A 220 3.09 -6.78 14.96
CA ALA A 220 2.94 -7.10 13.54
C ALA A 220 4.30 -7.18 12.84
N GLN A 221 5.17 -6.19 13.06
CA GLN A 221 6.53 -6.15 12.52
C GLN A 221 7.30 -7.40 12.91
N GLN A 222 7.32 -7.79 14.20
CA GLN A 222 8.01 -9.00 14.64
C GLN A 222 7.48 -10.27 13.95
N GLN A 223 6.16 -10.40 13.78
CA GLN A 223 5.56 -11.55 13.09
C GLN A 223 5.94 -11.57 11.60
N VAL A 224 5.84 -10.43 10.91
CA VAL A 224 6.24 -10.28 9.51
C VAL A 224 7.71 -10.63 9.33
N LEU A 225 8.61 -10.05 10.12
CA LEU A 225 10.06 -10.29 9.98
C LEU A 225 10.45 -11.75 10.22
N ARG A 226 9.78 -12.46 11.13
CA ARG A 226 9.97 -13.90 11.30
C ARG A 226 9.58 -14.69 10.06
N ILE A 227 8.53 -14.27 9.36
CA ILE A 227 8.09 -14.91 8.12
C ILE A 227 9.09 -14.61 7.00
N LEU A 228 9.56 -13.36 6.87
CA LEU A 228 10.47 -12.95 5.80
C LEU A 228 11.91 -13.47 5.98
N ALA A 229 12.28 -13.91 7.18
CA ALA A 229 13.65 -14.34 7.49
C ALA A 229 14.12 -15.49 6.56
N GLY A 230 15.20 -15.24 5.82
CA GLY A 230 15.80 -16.21 4.89
C GLY A 230 14.96 -16.54 3.65
N LYS A 231 13.89 -15.78 3.39
CA LYS A 231 13.02 -15.97 2.23
C LYS A 231 13.32 -14.95 1.14
N VAL A 232 13.11 -15.35 -0.10
CA VAL A 232 12.97 -14.44 -1.23
C VAL A 232 11.60 -13.77 -1.15
N VAL A 233 11.57 -12.45 -1.18
CA VAL A 233 10.36 -11.65 -1.09
C VAL A 233 10.07 -11.00 -2.43
N VAL A 234 8.93 -11.34 -3.01
CA VAL A 234 8.38 -10.75 -4.23
C VAL A 234 7.42 -9.62 -3.83
N GLY A 235 7.50 -8.48 -4.52
CA GLY A 235 6.58 -7.37 -4.31
C GLY A 235 6.52 -6.46 -5.53
N HIS A 236 5.66 -5.44 -5.47
CA HIS A 236 5.50 -4.46 -6.54
C HIS A 236 5.76 -3.05 -5.99
N ALA A 237 6.87 -2.44 -6.39
CA ALA A 237 7.40 -1.22 -5.75
C ALA A 237 7.63 -1.42 -4.23
N ILE A 238 8.16 -2.60 -3.87
CA ILE A 238 8.22 -3.17 -2.52
C ILE A 238 9.04 -2.33 -1.52
N HIS A 239 9.89 -1.43 -2.03
CA HIS A 239 10.62 -0.48 -1.21
C HIS A 239 9.69 0.41 -0.36
N ASN A 240 8.47 0.67 -0.82
CA ASN A 240 7.47 1.42 -0.06
C ASN A 240 6.98 0.62 1.16
N ASP A 241 6.74 -0.67 0.97
CA ASP A 241 6.31 -1.61 2.00
C ASP A 241 7.39 -1.79 3.06
N PHE A 242 8.63 -2.03 2.63
CA PHE A 242 9.78 -2.13 3.54
C PHE A 242 9.99 -0.85 4.34
N LYS A 243 9.81 0.32 3.72
CA LYS A 243 9.84 1.61 4.42
C LYS A 243 8.72 1.72 5.46
N ALA A 244 7.50 1.32 5.13
CA ALA A 244 6.36 1.32 6.05
C ALA A 244 6.56 0.33 7.22
N LEU A 245 7.18 -0.82 6.95
CA LEU A 245 7.60 -1.82 7.92
C LEU A 245 8.85 -1.43 8.72
N ARG A 246 9.52 -0.32 8.39
CA ARG A 246 10.81 0.09 8.98
C ARG A 246 11.84 -1.06 8.95
N TYR A 247 11.95 -1.70 7.79
CA TYR A 247 12.79 -2.87 7.56
C TYR A 247 13.61 -2.70 6.28
N SER A 248 14.73 -3.41 6.19
CA SER A 248 15.55 -3.50 4.98
C SER A 248 15.80 -4.96 4.68
N HIS A 249 15.17 -5.46 3.62
CA HIS A 249 15.37 -6.83 3.17
C HIS A 249 16.63 -6.93 2.29
N PRO A 250 17.41 -8.03 2.35
CA PRO A 250 18.56 -8.22 1.47
C PRO A 250 18.19 -8.06 -0.01
N LYS A 251 18.96 -7.27 -0.76
CA LYS A 251 18.71 -7.06 -2.20
C LYS A 251 18.76 -8.37 -2.99
N ALA A 252 19.70 -9.24 -2.66
CA ALA A 252 19.85 -10.57 -3.25
C ALA A 252 18.64 -11.50 -3.02
N LEU A 253 17.75 -11.16 -2.08
CA LEU A 253 16.51 -11.89 -1.78
C LEU A 253 15.26 -11.06 -2.11
N THR A 254 15.37 -9.93 -2.81
CA THR A 254 14.22 -9.08 -3.17
C THR A 254 13.91 -9.20 -4.66
N ARG A 255 12.64 -9.43 -5.01
CA ARG A 255 12.13 -9.43 -6.40
C ARG A 255 11.09 -8.31 -6.53
N ASP A 256 11.47 -7.17 -7.08
CA ASP A 256 10.54 -6.04 -7.33
C ASP A 256 10.02 -6.10 -8.78
N THR A 257 8.75 -6.47 -8.94
CA THR A 257 8.11 -6.62 -10.25
C THR A 257 7.87 -5.28 -10.97
N SER A 258 7.88 -4.14 -10.27
CA SER A 258 7.57 -2.84 -10.88
C SER A 258 8.66 -2.32 -11.80
N GLN A 259 9.90 -2.76 -11.61
CA GLN A 259 11.08 -2.32 -12.37
C GLN A 259 11.66 -3.44 -13.24
N MET A 260 10.96 -4.57 -13.39
CA MET A 260 11.52 -5.76 -14.05
C MET A 260 11.44 -5.64 -15.59
N PRO A 261 12.59 -5.53 -16.31
CA PRO A 261 12.59 -5.39 -17.76
C PRO A 261 11.91 -6.55 -18.49
N LEU A 262 12.04 -7.78 -17.96
CA LEU A 262 11.43 -8.97 -18.56
C LEU A 262 9.89 -8.90 -18.57
N LEU A 263 9.29 -8.40 -17.48
CA LEU A 263 7.84 -8.20 -17.39
C LEU A 263 7.38 -7.12 -18.35
N ASN A 264 8.13 -6.02 -18.44
CA ASN A 264 7.83 -4.94 -19.38
C ASN A 264 7.88 -5.44 -20.82
N ARG A 265 8.94 -6.15 -21.22
CA ARG A 265 9.10 -6.73 -22.55
C ARG A 265 7.94 -7.65 -22.90
N ARG A 266 7.62 -8.61 -22.03
CA ARG A 266 6.52 -9.56 -22.26
C ARG A 266 5.15 -8.87 -22.30
N GLY A 267 4.98 -7.80 -21.52
CA GLY A 267 3.74 -7.01 -21.47
C GLY A 267 3.61 -5.97 -22.60
N GLY A 268 4.59 -5.86 -23.49
CA GLY A 268 4.59 -4.86 -24.57
C GLY A 268 4.82 -3.43 -24.09
N PHE A 269 5.53 -3.25 -22.98
CA PHE A 269 5.87 -1.94 -22.40
C PHE A 269 7.36 -1.61 -22.57
N PRO A 270 7.75 -0.31 -22.52
CA PRO A 270 9.16 0.06 -22.52
C PRO A 270 9.89 -0.53 -21.31
N GLU A 271 11.10 -1.07 -21.51
CA GLU A 271 11.81 -1.83 -20.47
C GLU A 271 12.29 -0.96 -19.30
N ASN A 272 12.54 0.32 -19.54
CA ASN A 272 13.16 1.26 -18.59
C ASN A 272 12.17 2.12 -17.81
N VAL A 273 10.90 1.70 -17.70
CA VAL A 273 9.87 2.44 -16.96
C VAL A 273 9.17 1.58 -15.92
N ALA A 274 8.74 2.23 -14.83
CA ALA A 274 7.86 1.62 -13.86
C ALA A 274 6.46 1.42 -14.46
N ILE A 275 5.96 0.19 -14.51
CA ILE A 275 4.59 -0.10 -14.91
C ILE A 275 3.78 -0.49 -13.67
N SER A 276 2.58 0.08 -13.53
CA SER A 276 1.69 -0.23 -12.41
C SER A 276 1.24 -1.69 -12.42
N LEU A 277 1.09 -2.29 -11.24
CA LEU A 277 0.60 -3.65 -11.05
C LEU A 277 -0.64 -3.96 -11.88
N LYS A 278 -1.65 -3.09 -11.85
CA LYS A 278 -2.90 -3.23 -12.62
C LYS A 278 -2.67 -3.39 -14.13
N ARG A 279 -1.72 -2.63 -14.70
CA ARG A 279 -1.41 -2.68 -16.14
C ARG A 279 -0.64 -3.94 -16.52
N LEU A 280 0.35 -4.33 -15.72
CA LEU A 280 1.08 -5.59 -15.93
C LEU A 280 0.15 -6.79 -15.81
N THR A 281 -0.64 -6.83 -14.76
CA THR A 281 -1.62 -7.90 -14.50
C THR A 281 -2.60 -8.03 -15.65
N LYS A 282 -3.14 -6.91 -16.15
CA LYS A 282 -4.04 -6.94 -17.32
C LYS A 282 -3.35 -7.43 -18.59
N ALA A 283 -2.13 -6.95 -18.86
CA ALA A 283 -1.42 -7.29 -20.10
C ALA A 283 -0.92 -8.74 -20.14
N LEU A 284 -0.50 -9.29 -18.99
CA LEU A 284 0.17 -10.59 -18.92
C LEU A 284 -0.73 -11.72 -18.44
N LEU A 285 -1.74 -11.42 -17.62
CA LEU A 285 -2.61 -12.41 -16.99
C LEU A 285 -4.08 -12.26 -17.42
N ASP A 286 -4.41 -11.25 -18.22
CA ASP A 286 -5.78 -10.85 -18.58
C ASP A 286 -6.74 -10.69 -17.39
N GLN A 287 -6.20 -10.26 -16.24
CA GLN A 287 -6.93 -10.09 -15.00
C GLN A 287 -7.14 -8.62 -14.65
N ASP A 288 -8.35 -8.28 -14.23
CA ASP A 288 -8.71 -6.95 -13.73
C ASP A 288 -8.68 -6.95 -12.19
N ILE A 289 -7.65 -6.35 -11.62
CA ILE A 289 -7.48 -6.18 -10.16
C ILE A 289 -7.80 -4.75 -9.72
N GLN A 290 -7.93 -4.54 -8.40
CA GLN A 290 -8.20 -3.23 -7.80
C GLN A 290 -9.48 -2.61 -8.40
N VAL A 291 -10.52 -3.44 -8.53
CA VAL A 291 -11.80 -3.06 -9.12
C VAL A 291 -12.73 -2.47 -8.06
N GLY A 292 -13.52 -1.46 -8.47
CA GLY A 292 -14.50 -0.81 -7.59
C GLY A 292 -13.98 0.43 -6.85
N LYS A 293 -14.73 0.84 -5.82
CA LYS A 293 -14.52 2.11 -5.08
C LYS A 293 -14.10 1.90 -3.62
N SER A 294 -13.89 0.64 -3.21
CA SER A 294 -13.67 0.27 -1.82
C SER A 294 -12.21 0.38 -1.37
N GLY A 295 -11.31 0.80 -2.27
CA GLY A 295 -9.86 0.72 -2.06
C GLY A 295 -9.28 -0.60 -2.56
N HIS A 296 -7.96 -0.74 -2.44
CA HIS A 296 -7.22 -1.93 -2.84
C HIS A 296 -7.28 -3.00 -1.76
N SER A 297 -6.88 -4.21 -2.14
CA SER A 297 -6.73 -5.33 -1.24
C SER A 297 -5.31 -5.87 -1.36
N SER A 298 -4.47 -5.59 -0.36
CA SER A 298 -3.13 -6.19 -0.30
C SER A 298 -3.05 -7.71 -0.52
N VAL A 299 -4.09 -8.49 -0.21
CA VAL A 299 -4.10 -9.94 -0.55
C VAL A 299 -4.23 -10.16 -2.07
N GLU A 300 -5.09 -9.39 -2.74
CA GLU A 300 -5.23 -9.44 -4.21
C GLU A 300 -3.93 -8.98 -4.87
N ASP A 301 -3.36 -7.88 -4.39
CA ASP A 301 -2.13 -7.29 -4.95
C ASP A 301 -0.91 -8.20 -4.73
N ALA A 302 -0.76 -8.82 -3.56
CA ALA A 302 0.30 -9.80 -3.30
C ALA A 302 0.18 -11.05 -4.20
N ARG A 303 -1.04 -11.55 -4.42
CA ARG A 303 -1.29 -12.69 -5.33
C ARG A 303 -0.96 -12.33 -6.77
N ALA A 304 -1.49 -11.21 -7.27
CA ALA A 304 -1.20 -10.75 -8.63
C ALA A 304 0.31 -10.56 -8.85
N THR A 305 1.01 -10.04 -7.84
CA THR A 305 2.46 -9.89 -7.88
C THR A 305 3.21 -11.22 -7.94
N MET A 306 2.78 -12.23 -7.17
CA MET A 306 3.35 -13.58 -7.25
C MET A 306 3.11 -14.22 -8.62
N GLU A 307 1.90 -14.11 -9.16
CA GLU A 307 1.59 -14.63 -10.50
C GLU A 307 2.41 -13.94 -11.59
N LEU A 308 2.61 -12.62 -11.51
CA LEU A 308 3.51 -11.91 -12.41
C LEU A 308 4.95 -12.42 -12.29
N TYR A 309 5.46 -12.65 -11.08
CA TYR A 309 6.79 -13.21 -10.91
C TYR A 309 6.93 -14.56 -11.60
N LYS A 310 5.96 -15.47 -11.44
CA LYS A 310 5.95 -16.80 -12.08
C LYS A 310 6.05 -16.73 -13.60
N VAL A 311 5.48 -15.69 -14.23
CA VAL A 311 5.60 -15.51 -15.69
C VAL A 311 7.06 -15.46 -16.12
N VAL A 312 7.93 -14.79 -15.35
CA VAL A 312 9.33 -14.54 -15.70
C VAL A 312 10.34 -15.26 -14.79
N GLU A 313 9.88 -16.12 -13.89
CA GLU A 313 10.69 -16.71 -12.82
C GLU A 313 11.94 -17.41 -13.35
N GLU A 314 11.78 -18.28 -14.35
CA GLU A 314 12.88 -19.05 -14.89
C GLU A 314 14.00 -18.14 -15.45
N GLU A 315 13.64 -17.20 -16.32
CA GLU A 315 14.58 -16.25 -16.92
C GLU A 315 15.21 -15.32 -15.87
N TRP A 316 14.40 -14.84 -14.90
CA TRP A 316 14.88 -13.95 -13.85
C TRP A 316 15.90 -14.67 -12.95
N GLU A 317 15.57 -15.85 -12.44
CA GLU A 317 16.45 -16.57 -11.54
C GLU A 317 17.71 -17.11 -12.24
N GLN A 318 17.63 -17.44 -13.54
CA GLN A 318 18.82 -17.75 -14.34
C GLN A 318 19.77 -16.55 -14.47
N HIS A 319 19.23 -15.36 -14.79
CA HIS A 319 20.01 -14.14 -14.91
C HIS A 319 20.71 -13.77 -13.59
N LEU A 320 20.03 -13.95 -12.46
CA LEU A 320 20.63 -13.71 -11.14
C LEU A 320 21.79 -14.66 -10.84
N ARG A 321 21.68 -15.95 -11.18
CA ARG A 321 22.77 -16.92 -10.97
C ARG A 321 23.99 -16.57 -11.82
N GLN A 322 23.79 -16.24 -13.09
CA GLN A 322 24.88 -15.88 -14.00
C GLN A 322 25.63 -14.62 -13.55
N ASN A 323 24.92 -13.63 -13.00
CA ASN A 323 25.56 -12.42 -12.50
C ASN A 323 26.31 -12.66 -11.18
N LEU A 324 25.83 -13.57 -10.33
CA LEU A 324 26.52 -13.94 -9.07
C LEU A 324 27.82 -14.74 -9.32
N GLU A 325 27.89 -15.48 -10.42
CA GLU A 325 29.10 -16.23 -10.81
C GLU A 325 30.19 -15.31 -11.42
N GLN A 326 29.86 -14.06 -11.71
CA GLN A 326 30.76 -13.07 -12.34
C GLN A 326 31.34 -12.05 -11.35
N GLU A 327 30.86 -12.02 -10.10
CA GLU A 327 31.35 -11.18 -8.99
C GLU A 327 32.29 -11.95 -8.05
#